data_AF-A0A534K4E9-F1
#
_entry.id   AF-A0A534K4E9-F1
#
_cell.length_a   1.000
_cell.length_b   1.000
_cell.length_c   1.000
_cell.angle_alpha   90.00
_cell.angle_beta   90.00
_cell.angle_gamma   90.00
#
_symmetry.space_group_name_H-M   'P 1'
#
loop_
_entity.id
_entity.type
_entity.pdbx_description
1 polymer ?
#
loop_
_entity_poly.entity_id
_entity_poly.type
_entity_poly.pdbx_seq_one_letter_code
_entity_poly.pdbx_strand_id
1 'polypeptide(L)'
;MKVSRWTLLWLLIVGTLIAIELAIVFGVVNPYDVVTFFFIMVSALIVISVLAIIGATFLGIYISHRILSSRDFTPFEQEMMRMADEVKRLTEKVDAIARSVRAADPPSDRR
;
A
#
# COMPACT_ATOMS: atom_id res chain seq x y z
N MET A 1 -36.85 2.86 10.93
CA MET A 1 -35.64 2.12 11.34
C MET A 1 -34.57 2.40 10.30
N LYS A 2 -33.41 2.98 10.66
CA LYS A 2 -32.35 3.31 9.69
C LYS A 2 -31.60 2.02 9.36
N VAL A 3 -31.97 1.37 8.26
CA VAL A 3 -31.26 0.19 7.76
C VAL A 3 -29.85 0.64 7.39
N SER A 4 -28.84 0.05 8.05
CA SER A 4 -27.44 0.35 7.75
C SER A 4 -27.16 0.01 6.29
N ARG A 5 -26.35 0.86 5.60
CA ARG A 5 -25.93 0.62 4.21
C ARG A 5 -25.33 -0.79 4.03
N TRP A 6 -24.67 -1.28 5.08
CA TRP A 6 -24.09 -2.62 5.12
C TRP A 6 -25.16 -3.72 5.14
N THR A 7 -26.21 -3.55 5.94
CA THR A 7 -27.35 -4.46 5.99
C THR A 7 -28.13 -4.43 4.67
N LEU A 8 -28.18 -3.28 4.01
CA LEU A 8 -28.87 -3.11 2.73
C LEU A 8 -28.12 -3.80 1.58
N LEU A 9 -26.78 -3.68 1.55
CA LEU A 9 -25.92 -4.44 0.65
C LEU A 9 -26.06 -5.95 0.87
N TRP A 10 -26.07 -6.38 2.13
CA TRP A 10 -26.24 -7.79 2.46
C TRP A 10 -27.62 -8.32 2.01
N LEU A 11 -28.70 -7.58 2.27
CA LEU A 11 -30.04 -7.94 1.80
C LEU A 11 -30.15 -7.99 0.27
N LEU A 12 -29.43 -7.12 -0.44
CA LEU A 12 -29.40 -7.13 -1.91
C LEU A 12 -28.73 -8.41 -2.44
N ILE A 13 -27.60 -8.80 -1.85
CA ILE A 13 -26.87 -10.03 -2.21
C ILE A 13 -27.75 -11.25 -1.93
N VAL A 14 -28.32 -11.34 -0.73
CA VAL A 14 -29.19 -12.47 -0.33
C VAL A 14 -30.44 -12.52 -1.18
N GLY A 15 -31.07 -11.37 -1.47
CA GLY A 15 -32.24 -11.29 -2.34
C GLY A 15 -31.93 -11.74 -3.77
N THR A 16 -30.75 -11.37 -4.29
CA THR A 16 -30.29 -11.82 -5.61
C THR A 16 -30.08 -13.33 -5.65
N LEU A 17 -29.45 -13.90 -4.63
CA LEU A 17 -29.27 -15.35 -4.50
C LEU A 17 -30.60 -16.10 -4.48
N ILE A 18 -31.55 -15.66 -3.65
CA ILE A 18 -32.88 -16.25 -3.56
C ILE A 18 -33.62 -16.17 -4.90
N ALA A 19 -33.51 -15.05 -5.62
CA ALA A 19 -34.13 -14.90 -6.93
C ALA A 19 -33.58 -15.87 -7.97
N ILE A 20 -32.26 -16.11 -7.97
CA ILE A 20 -31.62 -17.11 -8.83
C ILE A 20 -32.12 -18.52 -8.49
N GLU A 21 -32.22 -18.82 -7.20
CA GLU A 21 -32.64 -20.15 -6.72
C GLU A 21 -34.12 -20.43 -7.06
N LEU A 22 -34.98 -19.41 -6.91
CA LEU A 22 -36.37 -19.49 -7.37
C LEU A 22 -36.47 -19.65 -8.89
N ALA A 23 -35.63 -18.99 -9.68
CA ALA A 23 -35.63 -19.15 -11.13
C ALA A 23 -35.30 -20.60 -11.58
N ILE A 24 -34.47 -21.30 -10.81
CA ILE A 24 -34.17 -22.73 -10.99
C ILE A 24 -35.37 -23.58 -10.59
N VAL A 25 -35.99 -23.32 -9.42
CA VAL A 25 -37.14 -24.09 -8.91
C VAL A 25 -38.37 -23.96 -9.82
N PHE A 26 -38.63 -22.78 -10.37
CA PHE A 26 -39.76 -22.54 -11.28
C PHE A 26 -39.52 -23.04 -12.71
N GLY A 27 -38.34 -23.62 -13.01
CA GLY A 27 -38.06 -24.22 -14.31
C GLY A 27 -37.86 -23.23 -15.45
N VAL A 28 -37.72 -21.93 -15.15
CA VAL A 28 -37.32 -20.91 -16.14
C VAL A 28 -35.88 -21.16 -16.60
N VAL A 29 -35.06 -21.71 -15.71
CA VAL A 29 -33.71 -22.21 -15.94
C VAL A 29 -33.74 -23.71 -15.68
N ASN A 30 -33.58 -24.54 -16.71
CA ASN A 30 -33.56 -25.99 -16.54
C ASN A 30 -32.11 -26.46 -16.37
N PRO A 31 -31.65 -26.80 -15.15
CA PRO A 31 -30.26 -27.22 -14.92
C PRO A 31 -29.94 -28.61 -15.52
N TYR A 32 -30.93 -29.36 -15.98
CA TYR A 32 -30.74 -30.61 -16.72
C TYR A 32 -30.50 -30.38 -18.21
N ASP A 33 -30.72 -29.16 -18.71
CA ASP A 33 -30.25 -28.76 -20.02
C ASP A 33 -28.74 -28.43 -19.94
N VAL A 34 -27.94 -29.28 -20.59
CA VAL A 34 -26.48 -29.21 -20.62
C VAL A 34 -26.00 -27.83 -21.07
N VAL A 35 -26.73 -27.21 -22.00
CA VAL A 35 -26.39 -25.88 -22.52
C VAL A 35 -26.56 -24.82 -21.44
N THR A 36 -27.70 -24.81 -20.76
CA THR A 36 -28.00 -23.86 -19.67
C THR A 36 -27.02 -24.02 -18.50
N PHE A 37 -26.72 -25.25 -18.07
CA PHE A 37 -25.72 -25.52 -17.03
C PHE A 37 -24.32 -25.03 -17.44
N PHE A 38 -23.91 -25.29 -18.69
CA PHE A 38 -22.63 -24.83 -19.21
C PHE A 38 -22.52 -23.29 -19.19
N PHE A 39 -23.56 -22.57 -19.61
CA PHE A 39 -23.57 -21.10 -19.56
C PHE A 39 -23.49 -20.55 -18.13
N ILE A 40 -24.20 -21.16 -17.18
CA ILE A 40 -24.15 -20.76 -15.76
C ILE A 40 -22.75 -21.01 -15.19
N MET A 41 -22.17 -22.18 -15.48
CA MET A 41 -20.83 -22.52 -15.00
C MET A 41 -19.76 -21.59 -15.56
N VAL A 42 -19.78 -21.33 -16.88
CA VAL A 42 -18.81 -20.43 -17.54
C VAL A 42 -18.98 -18.99 -17.04
N SER A 43 -20.22 -18.50 -16.93
CA SER A 43 -20.46 -17.15 -16.42
C SER A 43 -20.02 -17.00 -14.96
N ALA A 44 -20.30 -17.99 -14.11
CA ALA A 44 -19.83 -18.01 -12.72
C ALA A 44 -18.31 -18.02 -12.65
N LEU A 45 -17.63 -18.83 -13.48
CA LEU A 45 -16.18 -18.87 -13.56
C LEU A 45 -15.60 -17.49 -13.92
N ILE A 46 -16.14 -16.83 -14.95
CA ILE A 46 -15.72 -15.49 -15.38
C ILE A 46 -15.88 -14.48 -14.24
N VAL A 47 -17.04 -14.47 -13.57
CA VAL A 47 -17.31 -13.55 -12.45
C VAL A 47 -16.34 -13.77 -11.30
N ILE A 48 -16.11 -15.02 -10.90
CA ILE A 48 -15.17 -15.38 -9.84
C ILE A 48 -13.75 -14.99 -10.23
N SER A 49 -13.32 -15.25 -11.47
CA SER A 49 -11.99 -14.88 -11.95
C SER A 49 -11.76 -13.37 -11.94
N VAL A 50 -12.73 -12.57 -12.39
CA VAL A 50 -12.63 -11.10 -12.36
C VAL A 50 -12.53 -10.60 -10.92
N LEU A 51 -13.39 -11.10 -10.02
CA LEU A 51 -13.35 -10.77 -8.60
C LEU A 51 -12.01 -11.16 -7.95
N ALA A 52 -11.46 -12.33 -8.30
CA ALA A 52 -10.19 -12.81 -7.79
C ALA A 52 -9.02 -11.92 -8.26
N ILE A 53 -8.98 -11.50 -9.52
CA ILE A 53 -7.96 -10.58 -10.04
C ILE A 53 -8.01 -9.25 -9.31
N ILE A 54 -9.21 -8.70 -9.12
CA ILE A 54 -9.41 -7.45 -8.38
C ILE A 54 -8.91 -7.63 -6.93
N GLY A 55 -9.34 -8.69 -6.25
CA GLY A 55 -8.93 -9.00 -4.88
C GLY A 55 -7.42 -9.18 -4.71
N ALA A 56 -6.78 -9.92 -5.63
CA ALA A 56 -5.33 -10.11 -5.65
C ALA A 56 -4.58 -8.79 -5.88
N THR A 57 -5.11 -7.93 -6.76
CA THR A 57 -4.52 -6.60 -7.02
C THR A 57 -4.57 -5.73 -5.77
N PHE A 58 -5.72 -5.65 -5.10
CA PHE A 58 -5.86 -4.90 -3.85
C PHE A 58 -4.93 -5.43 -2.75
N LEU A 59 -4.84 -6.75 -2.61
CA LEU A 59 -3.94 -7.37 -1.64
C LEU A 59 -2.47 -7.06 -1.95
N GLY A 60 -2.07 -7.12 -3.22
CA GLY A 60 -0.73 -6.77 -3.68
C GLY A 60 -0.38 -5.31 -3.38
N ILE A 61 -1.31 -4.38 -3.63
CA ILE A 61 -1.13 -2.96 -3.32
C ILE A 61 -0.98 -2.76 -1.80
N TYR A 62 -1.85 -3.37 -1.00
CA TYR A 62 -1.82 -3.23 0.46
C TYR A 62 -0.52 -3.77 1.07
N ILE A 63 -0.07 -4.96 0.64
CA ILE A 63 1.19 -5.55 1.09
C ILE A 63 2.37 -4.68 0.65
N SER A 64 2.39 -4.25 -0.63
CA SER A 64 3.46 -3.38 -1.15
C SER A 64 3.55 -2.07 -0.36
N HIS A 65 2.42 -1.41 -0.14
CA HIS A 65 2.37 -0.19 0.64
C HIS A 65 2.82 -0.44 2.09
N ARG A 66 2.39 -1.53 2.73
CA ARG A 66 2.81 -1.86 4.09
C ARG A 66 4.33 -2.08 4.18
N ILE A 67 4.92 -2.77 3.22
CA ILE A 67 6.37 -3.01 3.16
C ILE A 67 7.12 -1.69 2.91
N LEU A 68 6.70 -0.91 1.91
CA LEU A 68 7.33 0.37 1.56
C LEU A 68 7.20 1.40 2.68
N SER A 69 6.04 1.49 3.33
CA SER A 69 5.80 2.41 4.45
C SER A 69 6.49 1.99 5.74
N SER A 70 6.86 0.72 5.89
CA SER A 70 7.64 0.24 7.04
C SER A 70 9.15 0.42 6.87
N ARG A 71 9.61 0.84 5.69
CA ARG A 71 10.99 1.31 5.52
C ARG A 71 11.07 2.77 5.94
N ASP A 72 11.08 3.00 7.25
CA ASP A 72 11.82 4.14 7.81
C ASP A 72 13.24 4.13 7.22
N PHE A 73 13.86 5.31 7.08
CA PHE A 73 15.23 5.48 6.55
C PHE A 73 16.12 4.31 6.98
N THR A 74 16.85 3.72 6.03
CA THR A 74 17.68 2.57 6.35
C THR A 74 18.62 2.91 7.51
N PRO A 75 19.04 1.94 8.36
CA PRO A 75 20.00 2.22 9.43
C PRO A 75 21.25 2.93 8.90
N PHE A 76 21.63 2.67 7.65
CA PHE A 76 22.72 3.33 6.95
C PHE A 76 22.43 4.80 6.61
N GLU A 77 21.24 5.12 6.10
CA GLU A 77 20.83 6.52 5.85
C GLU A 77 20.73 7.33 7.14
N GLN A 78 20.21 6.73 8.22
CA GLN A 78 20.15 7.38 9.52
C GLN A 78 21.56 7.70 10.05
N GLU A 79 22.49 6.75 9.93
CA GLU A 79 23.87 6.95 10.36
C GLU A 79 24.63 7.93 9.45
N MET A 80 24.35 7.93 8.14
CA MET A 80 24.88 8.93 7.22
C MET A 80 24.41 10.34 7.55
N MET A 81 23.13 10.52 7.92
CA MET A 81 22.63 11.84 8.35
C MET A 81 23.33 12.32 9.62
N ARG A 82 23.56 11.43 10.60
CA ARG A 82 24.34 11.76 11.81
C ARG A 82 25.78 12.12 11.48
N MET A 83 26.41 11.36 10.59
CA MET A 83 27.79 11.60 10.19
C MET A 83 27.93 12.95 9.45
N ALA A 84 26.95 13.31 8.61
CA ALA A 84 26.93 14.61 7.94
C ALA A 84 26.86 15.78 8.95
N ASP A 85 26.03 15.66 9.99
CA ASP A 85 25.95 16.65 11.06
C ASP A 85 27.23 16.72 11.92
N GLU A 86 27.84 15.57 12.22
CA GLU A 86 29.12 15.53 12.95
C GLU A 86 30.26 16.16 12.15
N VAL A 87 30.37 15.86 10.86
CA VAL A 87 31.38 16.46 9.97
C VAL A 87 31.23 17.98 9.94
N LYS A 88 29.99 18.48 9.80
CA LYS A 88 29.73 19.93 9.80
C LYS A 88 30.19 20.59 11.10
N ARG A 89 29.87 19.99 12.26
CA ARG A 89 30.33 20.47 13.57
C ARG A 89 31.84 20.42 13.72
N LEU A 90 32.49 19.40 13.17
CA LEU A 90 33.94 19.28 13.20
C LEU A 90 34.58 20.39 12.35
N THR A 91 34.05 20.64 11.16
CA THR A 91 34.49 21.75 10.29
C THR A 91 34.35 23.09 10.99
N GLU A 92 33.23 23.38 11.65
CA GLU A 92 33.01 24.63 12.40
C GLU A 92 34.04 24.80 13.53
N LYS A 93 34.35 23.73 14.28
CA LYS A 93 35.36 23.76 15.34
C LYS A 93 36.77 23.98 14.79
N VAL A 94 37.12 23.31 13.69
CA VAL A 94 38.41 23.48 13.03
C VAL A 94 38.57 24.91 12.51
N ASP A 95 37.54 25.48 11.89
CA ASP A 95 37.53 26.88 11.44
C ASP A 95 37.64 27.86 12.61
N ALA A 96 36.99 27.58 13.75
CA ALA A 96 37.14 28.38 14.96
C ALA A 96 38.59 28.36 15.48
N ILE A 97 39.22 27.18 15.51
CA ILE A 97 40.61 27.03 15.94
C ILE A 97 41.56 27.73 14.95
N ALA A 98 41.36 27.55 13.65
CA ALA A 98 42.16 28.21 12.61
C ALA A 98 42.09 29.73 12.74
N ARG A 99 40.91 30.29 13.01
CA ARG A 99 40.73 31.72 13.29
C ARG A 99 41.43 32.16 14.57
N SER A 100 41.36 31.38 15.65
CA SER A 100 42.04 31.73 16.90
C SER A 100 43.56 31.67 16.79
N VAL A 101 44.11 30.70 16.05
CA VAL A 101 45.55 30.59 15.80
C VAL A 101 46.03 31.76 14.94
N ARG A 102 45.28 32.13 13.90
CA ARG A 102 45.59 33.28 13.05
C ARG A 102 45.49 34.63 13.78
N ALA A 103 44.64 34.71 14.81
CA ALA A 103 44.55 35.89 15.68
C ALA A 103 45.67 35.94 16.73
N ALA A 104 46.23 34.79 17.12
CA ALA A 104 47.32 34.68 18.09
C ALA A 104 48.71 34.92 17.49
N ASP A 105 48.85 34.82 16.17
CA ASP A 105 50.12 35.06 15.45
C ASP A 105 50.00 36.32 14.58
N PRO A 106 50.30 37.53 15.11
CA PRO A 106 50.32 38.73 14.29
C PRO A 106 51.47 38.64 13.28
N PRO A 107 51.33 39.21 12.07
CA PRO A 107 52.38 39.17 11.07
C PRO A 107 53.64 39.80 11.66
N SER A 108 54.68 39.00 11.84
CA SER A 108 56.01 39.52 12.13
C SER A 108 56.51 40.21 10.86
N ASP A 109 56.15 41.49 10.75
CA ASP A 109 56.71 42.43 9.80
C ASP A 109 58.20 42.58 10.14
N ARG A 110 59.03 41.73 9.55
CA ARG A 110 60.48 41.86 9.54
C ARG A 110 60.90 42.42 8.18
N ARG A 111 60.92 43.76 8.12
CA ARG A 111 61.86 44.52 7.31
C ARG A 111 63.30 44.19 7.67
#